data_AF-A0A9P9A9G6-F1
#
_entry.id   AF-A0A9P9A9G6-F1
#
_cell.length_a   1.000
_cell.length_b   1.000
_cell.length_c   1.000
_cell.angle_alpha   90.00
_cell.angle_beta   90.00
_cell.angle_gamma   90.00
#
_symmetry.space_group_name_H-M   'P 1'
#
loop_
_entity.id
_entity.type
_entity.pdbx_description
1 polymer ?
#
loop_
_entity_poly.entity_id
_entity_poly.type
_entity_poly.pdbx_seq_one_letter_code
_entity_poly.pdbx_strand_id
1 'polypeptide(L)'
;MGTLSLPKSDMEILNQVIDDERGAYRLRAGQRVYYLFIAVDVFEEDTMCRPYLLIPSLPDLPDSSWTSATIVRGTDGAPLVTTISTDPLPEIKTVWHERRIDVLSLERTKRLRSWTHEVLYQGGTAVAKIACFAWDVRRIERETEAYRKLMQHRRQHPEEPPMAPEFLGHLTENGRVMGFLLQKIDGGPACIDHLPDCEALVRRVHRLGMVHGDLNRYNFVINRARTGCVRLVDFEHFKDFDEDSAMTELASLTAELVEDTGRGEVSRC
;
A
#
# COMPACT_ATOMS: atom_id res chain seq x y z
N MET A 1 -14.11 -31.15 -24.33
CA MET A 1 -14.58 -29.75 -24.28
C MET A 1 -13.35 -28.91 -23.97
N GLY A 2 -12.89 -28.09 -24.92
CA GLY A 2 -11.70 -27.28 -24.70
C GLY A 2 -11.97 -26.30 -23.55
N THR A 3 -11.16 -26.36 -22.50
CA THR A 3 -11.20 -25.37 -21.42
C THR A 3 -10.88 -24.02 -22.05
N LEU A 4 -11.80 -23.06 -21.95
CA LEU A 4 -11.54 -21.69 -22.40
C LEU A 4 -10.35 -21.15 -21.60
N SER A 5 -9.40 -20.53 -22.29
CA SER A 5 -8.24 -19.87 -21.68
C SER A 5 -8.39 -18.35 -21.74
N LEU A 6 -7.81 -17.67 -20.75
CA LEU A 6 -7.77 -16.21 -20.73
C LEU A 6 -6.92 -15.70 -21.91
N PRO A 7 -7.46 -14.82 -22.77
CA PRO A 7 -6.70 -14.25 -23.87
C PRO A 7 -5.51 -13.43 -23.35
N LYS A 8 -4.32 -13.66 -23.92
CA LYS A 8 -3.12 -12.88 -23.58
C LYS A 8 -3.27 -11.39 -23.90
N SER A 9 -4.09 -11.03 -24.89
CA SER A 9 -4.40 -9.64 -25.27
C SER A 9 -5.11 -8.87 -24.16
N ASP A 10 -5.78 -9.58 -23.24
CA ASP A 10 -6.62 -8.98 -22.21
C ASP A 10 -5.86 -8.89 -20.87
N MET A 11 -4.61 -9.36 -20.86
CA MET A 11 -3.75 -9.45 -19.69
C MET A 11 -2.92 -8.18 -19.47
N GLU A 12 -2.81 -7.76 -18.21
CA GLU A 12 -1.91 -6.70 -17.78
C GLU A 12 -1.30 -7.05 -16.42
N ILE A 13 0.03 -6.96 -16.28
CA ILE A 13 0.69 -7.05 -14.98
C ILE A 13 0.55 -5.71 -14.27
N LEU A 14 -0.24 -5.67 -13.20
CA LEU A 14 -0.48 -4.46 -12.42
C LEU A 14 0.64 -4.17 -11.42
N ASN A 15 1.25 -5.22 -10.88
CA ASN A 15 2.31 -5.18 -9.87
C ASN A 15 3.13 -6.48 -9.94
N GLN A 16 4.42 -6.40 -9.64
CA GLN A 16 5.30 -7.57 -9.53
C GLN A 16 6.36 -7.39 -8.44
N VAL A 17 6.75 -8.49 -7.82
CA VAL A 17 7.91 -8.62 -6.91
C VAL A 17 8.65 -9.87 -7.35
N ILE A 18 9.97 -9.78 -7.47
CA ILE A 18 10.81 -10.93 -7.81
C ILE A 18 11.88 -10.99 -6.72
N ASP A 19 11.99 -12.15 -6.08
CA ASP A 19 13.04 -12.49 -5.12
C ASP A 19 13.84 -13.70 -5.63
N ASP A 20 14.78 -14.19 -4.82
CA ASP A 20 15.67 -15.30 -5.19
C ASP A 20 14.93 -16.65 -5.33
N GLU A 21 13.70 -16.76 -4.83
CA GLU A 21 12.90 -17.98 -4.88
C GLU A 21 11.87 -17.96 -6.02
N ARG A 22 11.17 -16.83 -6.20
CA ARG A 22 10.08 -16.69 -7.17
C ARG A 22 9.74 -15.25 -7.56
N GLY A 23 9.10 -15.13 -8.71
CA GLY A 23 8.30 -13.96 -9.08
C GLY A 23 6.87 -14.08 -8.59
N ALA A 24 6.36 -13.05 -7.93
CA ALA A 24 4.96 -12.86 -7.56
C ALA A 24 4.35 -11.72 -8.39
N TYR A 25 3.23 -11.98 -9.06
CA TYR A 25 2.60 -11.06 -10.00
C TYR A 25 1.12 -10.88 -9.69
N ARG A 26 0.66 -9.63 -9.77
CA ARG A 26 -0.76 -9.27 -9.74
C ARG A 26 -1.21 -8.99 -11.17
N LEU A 27 -1.92 -9.94 -11.75
CA LEU A 27 -2.36 -9.97 -13.14
C LEU A 27 -3.81 -9.52 -13.26
N ARG A 28 -4.10 -8.50 -14.05
CA ARG A 28 -5.46 -8.21 -14.50
C ARG A 28 -5.76 -8.99 -15.78
N ALA A 29 -6.93 -9.62 -15.85
CA ALA A 29 -7.50 -10.07 -17.11
C ALA A 29 -8.98 -9.66 -17.14
N GLY A 30 -9.34 -8.82 -18.12
CA GLY A 30 -10.65 -8.16 -18.14
C GLY A 30 -10.90 -7.31 -16.88
N GLN A 31 -11.98 -7.60 -16.15
CA GLN A 31 -12.35 -6.91 -14.91
C GLN A 31 -11.92 -7.65 -13.63
N ARG A 32 -11.18 -8.76 -13.76
CA ARG A 32 -10.73 -9.56 -12.62
C ARG A 32 -9.23 -9.46 -12.42
N VAL A 33 -8.82 -9.55 -11.17
CA VAL A 33 -7.42 -9.66 -10.79
C VAL A 33 -7.10 -11.06 -10.29
N TYR A 34 -5.93 -11.54 -10.66
CA TYR A 34 -5.39 -12.86 -10.39
C TYR A 34 -3.96 -12.73 -9.84
N TYR A 35 -3.50 -13.76 -9.14
CA TYR A 35 -2.15 -13.79 -8.56
C TYR A 35 -1.35 -14.95 -9.12
N LEU A 36 -0.20 -14.66 -9.71
CA LEU A 36 0.70 -15.67 -10.24
C LEU A 36 1.96 -15.75 -9.37
N PHE A 37 2.39 -16.97 -9.07
CA PHE A 37 3.67 -17.26 -8.45
C PHE A 37 4.48 -18.12 -9.41
N ILE A 38 5.63 -17.63 -9.85
CA ILE A 38 6.44 -18.26 -10.89
C ILE A 38 7.83 -18.51 -10.31
N ALA A 39 8.28 -19.77 -10.28
CA ALA A 39 9.63 -20.06 -9.80
C ALA A 39 10.70 -19.35 -10.67
N VAL A 40 11.79 -18.89 -10.06
CA VAL A 40 12.84 -18.11 -10.77
C VAL A 40 13.50 -18.88 -11.91
N ASP A 41 13.48 -20.20 -11.85
CA ASP A 41 14.10 -21.06 -12.85
C ASP A 41 13.19 -21.29 -14.07
N VAL A 42 11.97 -20.75 -14.14
CA VAL A 42 11.02 -21.00 -15.25
C VAL A 42 11.38 -20.21 -16.50
N PHE A 43 11.71 -18.93 -16.33
CA PHE A 43 12.01 -18.00 -17.41
C PHE A 43 13.33 -17.30 -17.13
N GLU A 44 13.98 -16.79 -18.18
CA GLU A 44 15.10 -15.87 -18.05
C GLU A 44 14.73 -14.66 -17.20
N GLU A 45 15.69 -14.11 -16.46
CA GLU A 45 15.50 -12.95 -15.58
C GLU A 45 14.87 -11.76 -16.32
N ASP A 46 15.35 -11.48 -17.54
CA ASP A 46 14.82 -10.42 -18.39
C ASP A 46 13.33 -10.62 -18.70
N THR A 47 12.89 -11.86 -18.91
CA THR A 47 11.49 -12.20 -19.17
C THR A 47 10.65 -12.00 -17.91
N MET A 48 11.14 -12.44 -16.75
CA MET A 48 10.47 -12.24 -15.45
C MET A 48 10.27 -10.74 -15.14
N CYS A 49 11.28 -9.92 -15.43
CA CYS A 49 11.26 -8.49 -15.15
C CYS A 49 10.39 -7.65 -16.11
N ARG A 50 10.05 -8.16 -17.30
CA ARG A 50 9.41 -7.38 -18.37
C ARG A 50 8.04 -7.94 -18.71
N PRO A 51 6.93 -7.33 -18.25
CA PRO A 51 5.57 -7.81 -18.52
C PRO A 51 5.25 -8.11 -19.99
N TYR A 52 5.80 -7.33 -20.92
CA TYR A 52 5.59 -7.52 -22.36
C TYR A 52 6.32 -8.75 -22.93
N LEU A 53 7.36 -9.25 -22.26
CA LEU A 53 7.98 -10.55 -22.56
C LEU A 53 7.28 -11.67 -21.79
N LEU A 54 6.93 -11.44 -20.53
CA LEU A 54 6.32 -12.43 -19.66
C LEU A 54 4.96 -12.90 -20.19
N ILE A 55 4.03 -11.98 -20.46
CA ILE A 55 2.64 -12.32 -20.82
C ILE A 55 2.56 -13.27 -22.01
N PRO A 56 3.27 -13.03 -23.14
CA PRO A 56 3.31 -13.97 -24.26
C PRO A 56 3.89 -15.34 -23.90
N SER A 57 4.82 -15.42 -22.94
CA SER A 57 5.48 -16.66 -22.53
C SER A 57 4.72 -17.45 -21.45
N LEU A 58 3.71 -16.87 -20.82
CA LEU A 58 2.90 -17.56 -19.83
C LEU A 58 2.15 -18.76 -20.47
N PRO A 59 2.02 -19.90 -19.77
CA PRO A 59 1.15 -20.99 -20.23
C PRO A 59 -0.32 -20.53 -20.31
N ASP A 60 -1.16 -21.29 -20.98
CA ASP A 60 -2.60 -21.01 -21.00
C ASP A 60 -3.18 -21.06 -19.59
N LEU A 61 -3.79 -19.94 -19.18
CA LEU A 61 -4.45 -19.82 -17.89
C LEU A 61 -5.94 -20.06 -18.08
N PRO A 62 -6.60 -20.89 -17.25
CA PRO A 62 -8.02 -21.18 -17.44
C PRO A 62 -8.86 -19.92 -17.21
N ASP A 63 -9.87 -19.74 -18.05
CA ASP A 63 -10.90 -18.72 -17.86
C ASP A 63 -11.92 -19.21 -16.83
N SER A 64 -11.53 -19.15 -15.55
CA SER A 64 -12.37 -19.50 -14.42
C SER A 64 -12.11 -18.59 -13.22
N SER A 65 -12.86 -18.77 -12.14
CA SER A 65 -12.86 -17.88 -10.97
C SER A 65 -11.74 -18.15 -9.96
N TRP A 66 -10.60 -18.68 -10.39
CA TRP A 66 -9.45 -18.90 -9.52
C TRP A 66 -8.86 -17.58 -9.01
N THR A 67 -8.14 -17.64 -7.90
CA THR A 67 -7.55 -16.49 -7.23
C THR A 67 -6.04 -16.45 -7.40
N SER A 68 -5.39 -17.61 -7.30
CA SER A 68 -3.95 -17.74 -7.51
C SER A 68 -3.55 -18.98 -8.28
N ALA A 69 -2.42 -18.90 -8.98
CA ALA A 69 -1.80 -20.03 -9.66
C ALA A 69 -0.28 -20.04 -9.49
N THR A 70 0.30 -21.24 -9.42
CA THR A 70 1.75 -21.47 -9.37
C THR A 70 2.22 -22.05 -10.69
N ILE A 71 3.30 -21.48 -11.24
CA ILE A 71 3.95 -21.90 -12.47
C ILE A 71 5.38 -22.34 -12.13
N VAL A 72 5.75 -23.54 -12.59
CA VAL A 72 7.10 -24.11 -12.42
C VAL A 72 7.62 -24.63 -13.76
N ARG A 73 8.88 -25.02 -13.80
CA ARG A 73 9.47 -25.67 -14.97
C ARG A 73 9.03 -27.13 -15.03
N GLY A 74 8.37 -27.50 -16.11
CA GLY A 74 7.99 -28.88 -16.41
C GLY A 74 9.20 -29.77 -16.70
N THR A 75 9.00 -31.08 -16.73
CA THR A 75 10.06 -32.06 -17.03
C THR A 75 10.59 -31.95 -18.46
N ASP A 76 9.79 -31.40 -19.37
CA ASP A 76 10.15 -31.05 -20.76
C ASP A 76 10.82 -29.67 -20.88
N GLY A 77 11.01 -28.98 -19.76
CA GLY A 77 11.56 -27.63 -19.71
C GLY A 77 10.54 -26.52 -19.97
N ALA A 78 9.28 -26.84 -20.31
CA ALA A 78 8.25 -25.86 -20.60
C ALA A 78 7.57 -25.34 -19.31
N PRO A 79 7.04 -24.10 -19.31
CA PRO A 79 6.27 -23.59 -18.17
C PRO A 79 5.00 -24.41 -17.94
N LEU A 80 4.81 -24.87 -16.71
CA LEU A 80 3.67 -25.71 -16.31
C LEU A 80 2.94 -25.08 -15.13
N VAL A 81 1.61 -24.93 -15.25
CA VAL A 81 0.74 -24.59 -14.12
C VAL A 81 0.57 -25.82 -13.24
N THR A 82 1.06 -25.78 -12.01
CA THR A 82 1.02 -26.93 -11.08
C THR A 82 -0.02 -26.82 -10.00
N THR A 83 -0.39 -25.59 -9.62
CA THR A 83 -1.39 -25.34 -8.58
C THR A 83 -2.29 -24.22 -9.03
N ILE A 84 -3.60 -24.43 -8.89
CA ILE A 84 -4.63 -23.42 -9.04
C ILE A 84 -5.44 -23.45 -7.75
N SER A 85 -5.56 -22.31 -7.09
CA SER A 85 -6.36 -22.15 -5.89
C SER A 85 -7.54 -21.22 -6.16
N THR A 86 -8.67 -21.54 -5.55
CA THR A 86 -9.86 -20.68 -5.44
C THR A 86 -10.00 -20.09 -4.04
N ASP A 87 -9.01 -20.30 -3.18
CA ASP A 87 -9.04 -19.82 -1.80
C ASP A 87 -9.12 -18.29 -1.81
N PRO A 88 -9.93 -17.70 -0.91
CA PRO A 88 -10.03 -16.26 -0.83
C PRO A 88 -8.67 -15.68 -0.43
N LEU A 89 -8.27 -14.63 -1.14
CA LEU A 89 -7.08 -13.85 -0.77
C LEU A 89 -7.31 -13.19 0.59
N PRO A 90 -6.27 -13.01 1.42
CA PRO A 90 -6.42 -12.30 2.67
C PRO A 90 -6.94 -10.88 2.45
N GLU A 91 -7.78 -10.42 3.37
CA GLU A 91 -8.45 -9.13 3.28
C GLU A 91 -8.28 -8.35 4.58
N ILE A 92 -8.40 -7.03 4.48
CA ILE A 92 -8.43 -6.13 5.63
C ILE A 92 -9.75 -6.33 6.37
N LYS A 93 -9.67 -6.59 7.68
CA LYS A 93 -10.83 -6.90 8.54
C LYS A 93 -11.39 -5.67 9.25
N THR A 94 -10.54 -4.68 9.51
CA THR A 94 -10.91 -3.40 10.16
C THR A 94 -11.66 -2.49 9.19
N VAL A 95 -12.90 -2.84 8.87
CA VAL A 95 -13.73 -2.11 7.91
C VAL A 95 -14.76 -1.24 8.64
N TRP A 96 -14.41 0.04 8.82
CA TRP A 96 -15.22 1.01 9.59
C TRP A 96 -15.75 2.19 8.76
N HIS A 97 -15.31 2.35 7.51
CA HIS A 97 -15.76 3.43 6.62
C HIS A 97 -16.78 2.87 5.64
N GLU A 98 -17.88 3.59 5.42
CA GLU A 98 -19.00 3.10 4.59
C GLU A 98 -18.63 2.99 3.10
N ARG A 99 -17.81 3.92 2.62
CA ARG A 99 -17.43 4.00 1.21
C ARG A 99 -16.46 2.89 0.84
N ARG A 100 -16.81 2.15 -0.22
CA ARG A 100 -15.99 1.13 -0.88
C ARG A 100 -15.76 1.55 -2.32
N ILE A 101 -14.51 1.53 -2.74
CA ILE A 101 -14.07 2.04 -4.04
C ILE A 101 -13.29 0.92 -4.73
N ASP A 102 -13.70 0.52 -5.93
CA ASP A 102 -12.93 -0.43 -6.71
C ASP A 102 -11.58 0.18 -7.07
N VAL A 103 -10.48 -0.49 -6.70
CA VAL A 103 -9.13 -0.04 -6.98
C VAL A 103 -8.87 0.12 -8.49
N LEU A 104 -9.53 -0.66 -9.34
CA LEU A 104 -9.38 -0.56 -10.79
C LEU A 104 -10.12 0.63 -11.40
N SER A 105 -11.04 1.25 -10.66
CA SER A 105 -11.72 2.48 -11.08
C SER A 105 -10.87 3.74 -10.91
N LEU A 106 -9.72 3.63 -10.23
CA LEU A 106 -8.84 4.74 -9.91
C LEU A 106 -7.71 4.84 -10.95
N GLU A 107 -7.63 5.97 -11.62
CA GLU A 107 -6.49 6.28 -12.50
C GLU A 107 -5.26 6.60 -11.65
N ARG A 108 -4.19 5.81 -11.83
CA ARG A 108 -2.90 6.02 -11.17
C ARG A 108 -2.13 7.11 -11.91
N THR A 109 -1.80 8.20 -11.22
CA THR A 109 -1.02 9.30 -11.82
C THR A 109 0.46 9.21 -11.49
N LYS A 110 0.79 8.70 -10.30
CA LYS A 110 2.18 8.61 -9.84
C LYS A 110 2.34 7.52 -8.79
N ARG A 111 3.44 6.77 -8.82
CA ARG A 111 3.85 5.92 -7.69
C ARG A 111 4.59 6.77 -6.65
N LEU A 112 4.16 6.70 -5.40
CA LEU A 112 4.76 7.45 -4.31
C LEU A 112 5.81 6.62 -3.58
N ARG A 113 5.43 5.50 -2.93
CA ARG A 113 6.36 4.60 -2.22
C ARG A 113 5.74 3.22 -2.09
N SER A 114 6.49 2.15 -2.33
CA SER A 114 5.97 0.78 -2.26
C SER A 114 4.66 0.67 -3.07
N TRP A 115 3.57 0.16 -2.46
CA TRP A 115 2.23 0.08 -3.04
C TRP A 115 1.35 1.31 -2.79
N THR A 116 1.97 2.44 -2.48
CA THR A 116 1.30 3.74 -2.31
C THR A 116 1.33 4.51 -3.63
N HIS A 117 0.16 4.90 -4.10
CA HIS A 117 -0.03 5.56 -5.39
C HIS A 117 -0.78 6.86 -5.21
N GLU A 118 -0.39 7.87 -5.95
CA GLU A 118 -1.26 9.00 -6.24
C GLU A 118 -2.28 8.59 -7.31
N VAL A 119 -3.53 8.96 -7.08
CA VAL A 119 -4.64 8.62 -7.97
C VAL A 119 -5.57 9.81 -8.18
N LEU A 120 -6.30 9.81 -9.30
CA LEU A 120 -7.42 10.73 -9.51
C LEU A 120 -8.66 10.20 -8.79
N TYR A 121 -9.32 11.09 -8.05
CA TYR A 121 -10.56 10.78 -7.34
C TYR A 121 -11.42 12.04 -7.20
N GLN A 122 -12.67 11.96 -7.66
CA GLN A 122 -13.67 13.03 -7.57
C GLN A 122 -13.18 14.41 -8.05
N GLY A 123 -12.42 14.45 -9.16
CA GLY A 123 -11.92 15.69 -9.74
C GLY A 123 -10.67 16.28 -9.05
N GLY A 124 -10.13 15.60 -8.04
CA GLY A 124 -8.87 15.93 -7.38
C GLY A 124 -7.91 14.75 -7.30
N THR A 125 -6.83 14.94 -6.55
CA THR A 125 -5.83 13.89 -6.28
C THR A 125 -5.99 13.30 -4.89
N ALA A 126 -5.84 11.99 -4.77
CA ALA A 126 -5.85 11.24 -3.52
C ALA A 126 -4.66 10.29 -3.44
N VAL A 127 -4.43 9.69 -2.27
CA VAL A 127 -3.37 8.71 -2.03
C VAL A 127 -3.99 7.35 -1.75
N ALA A 128 -3.75 6.39 -2.64
CA ALA A 128 -4.19 5.01 -2.52
C ALA A 128 -3.09 4.18 -1.87
N LYS A 129 -3.39 3.50 -0.76
CA LYS A 129 -2.50 2.53 -0.12
C LYS A 129 -3.15 1.14 -0.20
N ILE A 130 -2.44 0.18 -0.79
CA ILE A 130 -2.97 -1.17 -1.02
C ILE A 130 -2.04 -2.24 -0.45
N ALA A 131 -2.64 -3.32 0.05
CA ALA A 131 -1.96 -4.59 0.31
C ALA A 131 -1.91 -5.36 -1.00
N CYS A 132 -0.81 -5.17 -1.75
CA CYS A 132 -0.65 -5.81 -3.05
C CYS A 132 -0.58 -7.33 -2.89
N PHE A 133 0.18 -7.85 -1.93
CA PHE A 133 0.28 -9.28 -1.67
C PHE A 133 -0.11 -9.63 -0.23
N ALA A 134 -0.25 -10.94 0.05
CA ALA A 134 -0.67 -11.45 1.36
C ALA A 134 0.21 -10.94 2.51
N TRP A 135 1.51 -10.77 2.29
CA TRP A 135 2.46 -10.26 3.28
C TRP A 135 2.28 -8.77 3.60
N ASP A 136 1.65 -7.99 2.73
CA ASP A 136 1.37 -6.57 2.98
C ASP A 136 0.16 -6.35 3.92
N VAL A 137 -0.71 -7.35 4.02
CA VAL A 137 -2.05 -7.21 4.65
C VAL A 137 -1.93 -6.79 6.11
N ARG A 138 -1.01 -7.37 6.88
CA ARG A 138 -0.83 -7.02 8.30
C ARG A 138 -0.43 -5.57 8.51
N ARG A 139 0.39 -5.03 7.61
CA ARG A 139 0.89 -3.65 7.65
C ARG A 139 -0.23 -2.66 7.35
N ILE A 140 -1.00 -2.93 6.30
CA ILE A 140 -2.16 -2.11 5.91
C ILE A 140 -3.31 -2.22 6.93
N GLU A 141 -3.52 -3.39 7.54
CA GLU A 141 -4.51 -3.59 8.61
C GLU A 141 -4.21 -2.67 9.80
N ARG A 142 -2.94 -2.65 10.22
CA ARG A 142 -2.48 -1.82 11.34
C ARG A 142 -2.65 -0.34 11.05
N GLU A 143 -2.28 0.11 9.86
CA GLU A 143 -2.47 1.51 9.48
C GLU A 143 -3.96 1.88 9.39
N THR A 144 -4.81 0.97 8.89
CA THR A 144 -6.26 1.16 8.84
C THR A 144 -6.88 1.33 10.23
N GLU A 145 -6.39 0.57 11.21
CA GLU A 145 -6.79 0.69 12.61
C GLU A 145 -6.33 2.02 13.24
N ALA A 146 -5.11 2.49 12.93
CA ALA A 146 -4.66 3.80 13.37
C ALA A 146 -5.58 4.93 12.85
N TYR A 147 -5.94 4.89 11.56
CA TYR A 147 -6.88 5.85 10.98
C TYR A 147 -8.28 5.77 11.59
N ARG A 148 -8.71 4.59 12.06
CA ARG A 148 -9.97 4.45 12.81
C ARG A 148 -9.94 5.28 14.10
N LYS A 149 -8.87 5.15 14.89
CA LYS A 149 -8.67 5.90 16.14
C LYS A 149 -8.58 7.41 15.88
N LEU A 150 -7.81 7.82 14.87
CA LEU A 150 -7.67 9.22 14.46
C LEU A 150 -9.01 9.85 14.04
N MET A 151 -9.82 9.10 13.28
CA MET A 151 -11.14 9.55 12.84
C MET A 151 -12.10 9.69 14.03
N GLN A 152 -12.11 8.73 14.95
CA GLN A 152 -12.92 8.80 16.18
C GLN A 152 -12.57 10.03 17.01
N HIS A 153 -11.28 10.30 17.21
CA HIS A 153 -10.81 11.51 17.89
C HIS A 153 -11.28 12.79 17.18
N ARG A 154 -11.10 12.87 15.86
CA ARG A 154 -11.52 14.04 15.07
C ARG A 154 -13.03 14.31 15.16
N ARG A 155 -13.86 13.27 15.28
CA ARG A 155 -15.31 13.43 15.49
C ARG A 155 -15.64 13.99 16.88
N GLN A 156 -14.87 13.62 17.89
CA GLN A 156 -15.05 14.08 19.28
C GLN A 156 -14.47 15.49 19.49
N HIS A 157 -13.46 15.87 18.70
CA HIS A 157 -12.71 17.12 18.82
C HIS A 157 -12.61 17.87 17.46
N PRO A 158 -13.75 18.29 16.87
CA PRO A 158 -13.77 18.93 15.54
C PRO A 158 -13.05 20.28 15.47
N GLU A 159 -12.90 20.96 16.60
CA GLU A 159 -12.16 22.22 16.75
C GLU A 159 -10.65 22.05 16.70
N GLU A 160 -10.13 20.84 17.00
CA GLU A 160 -8.71 20.59 16.96
C GLU A 160 -8.19 20.43 15.52
N PRO A 161 -6.97 20.91 15.21
CA PRO A 161 -6.37 20.67 13.90
C PRO A 161 -6.22 19.17 13.62
N PRO A 162 -6.50 18.69 12.39
CA PRO A 162 -6.35 17.27 12.06
C PRO A 162 -4.90 16.81 12.27
N MET A 163 -4.72 15.62 12.84
CA MET A 163 -3.39 15.03 13.05
C MET A 163 -2.85 14.31 11.81
N ALA A 164 -3.74 13.82 10.95
CA ALA A 164 -3.42 13.01 9.77
C ALA A 164 -4.32 13.39 8.60
N PRO A 165 -4.03 12.93 7.36
CA PRO A 165 -4.91 13.07 6.22
C PRO A 165 -6.30 12.47 6.47
N GLU A 166 -7.30 12.96 5.75
CA GLU A 166 -8.64 12.37 5.83
C GLU A 166 -8.71 11.00 5.16
N PHE A 167 -9.35 10.05 5.82
CA PHE A 167 -9.66 8.74 5.26
C PHE A 167 -10.91 8.84 4.39
N LEU A 168 -10.79 8.57 3.09
CA LEU A 168 -11.84 8.81 2.10
C LEU A 168 -12.69 7.56 1.79
N GLY A 169 -12.15 6.37 2.04
CA GLY A 169 -12.84 5.11 1.77
C GLY A 169 -11.92 3.89 1.76
N HIS A 170 -12.54 2.71 1.84
CA HIS A 170 -11.86 1.44 1.67
C HIS A 170 -11.69 1.12 0.18
N LEU A 171 -10.53 0.59 -0.18
CA LEU A 171 -10.23 0.11 -1.53
C LEU A 171 -10.54 -1.38 -1.63
N THR A 172 -11.29 -1.75 -2.66
CA THR A 172 -11.70 -3.13 -2.91
C THR A 172 -11.11 -3.68 -4.20
N GLU A 173 -10.85 -4.98 -4.22
CA GLU A 173 -10.47 -5.75 -5.42
C GLU A 173 -11.24 -7.06 -5.39
N ASN A 174 -11.89 -7.43 -6.50
CA ASN A 174 -12.70 -8.65 -6.57
C ASN A 174 -13.65 -8.81 -5.36
N GLY A 175 -14.17 -7.70 -4.82
CA GLY A 175 -15.03 -7.66 -3.64
C GLY A 175 -14.32 -7.63 -2.27
N ARG A 176 -13.05 -8.05 -2.16
CA ARG A 176 -12.30 -8.02 -0.88
C ARG A 176 -11.78 -6.62 -0.56
N VAL A 177 -11.70 -6.24 0.71
CA VAL A 177 -10.99 -5.01 1.10
C VAL A 177 -9.48 -5.28 1.07
N MET A 178 -8.76 -4.50 0.28
CA MET A 178 -7.31 -4.65 0.13
C MET A 178 -6.53 -3.43 0.62
N GLY A 179 -7.19 -2.33 0.98
CA GLY A 179 -6.51 -1.12 1.37
C GLY A 179 -7.46 0.05 1.54
N PHE A 180 -6.95 1.26 1.43
CA PHE A 180 -7.71 2.47 1.68
C PHE A 180 -7.20 3.67 0.90
N LEU A 181 -8.08 4.67 0.79
CA LEU A 181 -7.84 5.93 0.11
C LEU A 181 -7.76 7.07 1.13
N LEU A 182 -6.73 7.90 1.01
CA LEU A 182 -6.52 9.08 1.83
C LEU A 182 -6.57 10.37 1.01
N GLN A 183 -6.91 11.47 1.66
CA GLN A 183 -6.69 12.81 1.15
C GLN A 183 -5.20 13.00 0.80
N LYS A 184 -4.91 13.56 -0.37
CA LYS A 184 -3.57 14.06 -0.66
C LYS A 184 -3.40 15.43 0.00
N ILE A 185 -2.35 15.57 0.81
CA ILE A 185 -1.95 16.86 1.38
C ILE A 185 -0.97 17.51 0.41
N ASP A 186 -1.27 18.72 -0.04
CA ASP A 186 -0.31 19.52 -0.82
C ASP A 186 0.73 20.12 0.12
N GLY A 187 1.89 19.48 0.17
CA GLY A 187 2.88 19.71 1.19
C GLY A 187 4.25 19.15 0.86
N GLY A 188 5.21 19.42 1.75
CA GLY A 188 6.55 18.87 1.71
C GLY A 188 6.92 18.17 3.02
N PRO A 189 8.02 17.40 3.03
CA PRO A 189 8.55 16.81 4.26
C PRO A 189 8.91 17.91 5.27
N ALA A 190 8.89 17.57 6.56
CA ALA A 190 9.36 18.47 7.60
C ALA A 190 10.89 18.67 7.55
N CYS A 191 11.34 19.65 8.31
CA CYS A 191 12.75 19.92 8.62
C CYS A 191 12.85 20.40 10.07
N ILE A 192 14.06 20.61 10.56
CA ILE A 192 14.33 21.03 11.94
C ILE A 192 13.57 22.31 12.36
N ASP A 193 13.31 23.24 11.44
CA ASP A 193 12.56 24.47 11.72
C ASP A 193 11.11 24.19 12.17
N HIS A 194 10.58 23.02 11.83
CA HIS A 194 9.23 22.57 12.19
C HIS A 194 9.18 21.78 13.50
N LEU A 195 10.30 21.65 14.23
CA LEU A 195 10.39 20.84 15.46
C LEU A 195 9.27 21.17 16.47
N PRO A 196 8.94 22.45 16.78
CA PRO A 196 7.88 22.75 17.74
C PRO A 196 6.51 22.20 17.33
N ASP A 197 6.16 22.33 16.04
CA ASP A 197 4.89 21.85 15.50
C ASP A 197 4.85 20.32 15.44
N CYS A 198 5.96 19.69 15.05
CA CYS A 198 6.09 18.23 15.00
C CYS A 198 6.00 17.62 16.40
N GLU A 199 6.70 18.19 17.38
CA GLU A 199 6.65 17.71 18.77
C GLU A 199 5.22 17.85 19.35
N ALA A 200 4.57 19.00 19.12
CA ALA A 200 3.20 19.21 19.55
C ALA A 200 2.23 18.19 18.91
N LEU A 201 2.42 17.87 17.63
CA LEU A 201 1.65 16.85 16.93
C LEU A 201 1.88 15.45 17.51
N VAL A 202 3.14 15.05 17.73
CA VAL A 202 3.49 13.74 18.32
C VAL A 202 2.87 13.60 19.71
N ARG A 203 2.97 14.63 20.55
CA ARG A 203 2.33 14.62 21.87
C ARG A 203 0.81 14.48 21.82
N ARG A 204 0.14 14.97 20.76
CA ARG A 204 -1.30 14.76 20.55
C ARG A 204 -1.60 13.32 20.17
N VAL A 205 -0.78 12.70 19.31
CA VAL A 205 -0.88 11.28 18.97
C VAL A 205 -0.67 10.41 20.21
N HIS A 206 0.29 10.76 21.07
CA HIS A 206 0.51 10.11 22.36
C HIS A 206 -0.70 10.21 23.30
N ARG A 207 -1.32 11.39 23.41
CA ARG A 207 -2.54 11.59 24.21
C ARG A 207 -3.74 10.79 23.69
N LEU A 208 -3.78 10.49 22.40
CA LEU A 208 -4.78 9.58 21.81
C LEU A 208 -4.53 8.10 22.17
N GLY A 209 -3.45 7.78 22.89
CA GLY A 209 -3.11 6.42 23.27
C GLY A 209 -2.39 5.66 22.15
N MET A 210 -1.57 6.36 21.35
CA MET A 210 -0.83 5.78 20.24
C MET A 210 0.62 6.24 20.21
N VAL A 211 1.52 5.37 19.75
CA VAL A 211 2.91 5.65 19.37
C VAL A 211 3.01 5.39 17.86
N HIS A 212 3.69 6.26 17.09
CA HIS A 212 3.77 6.13 15.63
C HIS A 212 4.61 4.93 15.19
N GLY A 213 5.73 4.69 15.87
CA GLY A 213 6.67 3.59 15.70
C GLY A 213 7.75 3.79 14.63
N ASP A 214 7.64 4.84 13.82
CA ASP A 214 8.58 5.17 12.74
C ASP A 214 8.55 6.68 12.43
N LEU A 215 8.91 7.52 13.41
CA LEU A 215 9.01 8.96 13.16
C LEU A 215 10.27 9.24 12.34
N ASN A 216 10.09 9.87 11.19
CA ASN A 216 11.15 10.46 10.37
C ASN A 216 10.56 11.68 9.64
N ARG A 217 11.41 12.59 9.15
CA ARG A 217 10.96 13.82 8.49
C ARG A 217 10.01 13.64 7.31
N TYR A 218 10.06 12.50 6.61
CA TYR A 218 9.21 12.22 5.45
C TYR A 218 7.79 11.79 5.84
N ASN A 219 7.61 11.30 7.07
CA ASN A 219 6.31 10.97 7.64
C ASN A 219 5.56 12.21 8.18
N PHE A 220 6.23 13.37 8.26
CA PHE A 220 5.59 14.66 8.52
C PHE A 220 5.38 15.42 7.22
N VAL A 221 4.13 15.80 6.95
CA VAL A 221 3.75 16.61 5.78
C VAL A 221 3.36 18.00 6.23
N ILE A 222 4.17 18.99 5.85
CA ILE A 222 3.93 20.41 6.08
C ILE A 222 3.04 20.95 4.97
N ASN A 223 1.82 21.37 5.31
CA ASN A 223 0.86 21.89 4.35
C ASN A 223 1.33 23.26 3.83
N ARG A 224 1.51 23.38 2.50
CA ARG A 224 1.96 24.64 1.86
C ARG A 224 0.91 25.74 1.87
N ALA A 225 -0.37 25.38 1.85
CA ALA A 225 -1.49 26.32 1.77
C ALA A 225 -1.88 26.89 3.14
N ARG A 226 -1.42 26.28 4.24
CA ARG A 226 -1.73 26.73 5.62
C ARG A 226 -0.48 26.63 6.49
N THR A 227 0.14 27.77 6.78
CA THR A 227 1.28 27.88 7.71
C THR A 227 0.93 27.24 9.06
N GLY A 228 1.83 26.41 9.61
CA GLY A 228 1.65 25.73 10.90
C GLY A 228 0.73 24.50 10.89
N CYS A 229 0.29 24.02 9.72
CA CYS A 229 -0.48 22.77 9.62
C CYS A 229 0.42 21.59 9.24
N VAL A 230 0.96 20.90 10.25
CA VAL A 230 1.63 19.61 10.09
C VAL A 230 0.62 18.45 10.13
N ARG A 231 0.87 17.42 9.32
CA ARG A 231 0.16 16.13 9.34
C ARG A 231 1.16 15.00 9.46
N LEU A 232 0.82 13.98 10.24
CA LEU A 232 1.58 12.74 10.32
C LEU A 232 0.94 11.72 9.37
N VAL A 233 1.77 10.97 8.67
CA VAL A 233 1.38 9.90 7.74
C VAL A 233 2.20 8.64 8.02
N ASP A 234 1.79 7.52 7.42
CA ASP A 234 2.52 6.24 7.50
C ASP A 234 2.48 5.54 8.87
N PHE A 235 1.27 5.39 9.42
CA PHE A 235 1.01 4.70 10.70
C PHE A 235 1.13 3.17 10.60
N GLU A 236 1.94 2.66 9.68
CA GLU A 236 2.12 1.23 9.46
C GLU A 236 2.91 0.51 10.56
N HIS A 237 3.58 1.30 11.40
CA HIS A 237 4.33 0.85 12.58
C HIS A 237 3.64 1.23 13.90
N PHE A 238 2.41 1.76 13.86
CA PHE A 238 1.73 2.26 15.05
C PHE A 238 1.55 1.16 16.11
N LYS A 239 1.71 1.57 17.38
CA LYS A 239 1.48 0.73 18.56
C LYS A 239 0.58 1.47 19.53
N ASP A 240 -0.12 0.72 20.37
CA ASP A 240 -0.77 1.30 21.54
C ASP A 240 0.26 2.04 22.41
N PHE A 241 -0.19 3.07 23.11
CA PHE A 241 0.69 3.91 23.89
C PHE A 241 1.46 3.11 24.93
N ASP A 242 2.76 3.36 24.96
CA ASP A 242 3.73 2.83 25.89
C ASP A 242 4.67 3.99 26.26
N GLU A 243 4.89 4.23 27.55
CA GLU A 243 5.60 5.40 28.04
C GLU A 243 7.06 5.42 27.57
N ASP A 244 7.74 4.26 27.63
CA ASP A 244 9.12 4.11 27.19
C ASP A 244 9.25 4.37 25.68
N SER A 245 8.35 3.80 24.88
CA SER A 245 8.31 4.02 23.43
C SER A 245 7.99 5.48 23.07
N ALA A 246 7.06 6.11 23.79
CA ALA A 246 6.70 7.52 23.59
C ALA A 246 7.85 8.48 23.95
N MET A 247 8.55 8.21 25.05
CA MET A 247 9.76 8.95 25.43
C MET A 247 10.86 8.80 24.38
N THR A 248 11.05 7.58 23.87
CA THR A 248 12.02 7.29 22.81
C THR A 248 11.70 8.07 21.52
N GLU A 249 10.44 8.08 21.09
CA GLU A 249 10.00 8.84 19.91
C GLU A 249 10.25 10.35 20.03
N LEU A 250 9.97 10.93 21.20
CA LEU A 250 10.20 12.37 21.42
C LEU A 250 11.70 12.68 21.51
N ALA A 251 12.49 11.79 22.14
CA ALA A 251 13.93 11.97 22.26
C ALA A 251 14.65 11.88 20.89
N SER A 252 14.17 11.03 19.97
CA SER A 252 14.77 10.90 18.64
C SER A 252 14.31 11.98 17.65
N LEU A 253 13.20 12.67 17.91
CA LEU A 253 12.55 13.58 16.96
C LEU A 253 13.49 14.64 16.37
N THR A 254 14.37 15.22 17.18
CA THR A 254 15.33 16.23 16.69
C THR A 254 16.26 15.62 15.64
N ALA A 255 16.83 14.44 15.89
CA ALA A 255 17.71 13.76 14.95
C ALA A 255 16.96 13.37 13.66
N GLU A 256 15.75 12.84 13.81
CA GLU A 256 14.88 12.41 12.70
C GLU A 256 14.44 13.56 11.77
N LEU A 257 14.41 14.80 12.28
CA LEU A 257 14.11 16.00 11.48
C LEU A 257 15.35 16.63 10.83
N VAL A 258 16.54 16.37 11.36
CA VAL A 258 17.82 16.82 10.79
C VAL A 258 18.30 15.87 9.71
N GLU A 259 18.04 14.57 9.86
CA GLU A 259 18.48 13.52 8.93
C GLU A 259 18.11 13.84 7.48
N ASP A 260 19.10 13.96 6.60
CA ASP A 260 18.94 14.30 5.18
C ASP A 260 19.58 13.27 4.24
N THR A 261 20.02 12.13 4.80
CA THR A 261 20.74 11.06 4.08
C THR A 261 19.86 10.22 3.16
N GLY A 262 18.56 10.51 3.07
CA GLY A 262 17.60 9.81 2.23
C GLY A 262 16.99 8.54 2.86
N ARG A 263 17.26 8.27 4.15
CA ARG A 263 16.56 7.19 4.88
C ARG A 263 15.06 7.53 4.99
N GLY A 264 14.22 6.78 4.27
CA GLY A 264 12.79 7.06 4.12
C GLY A 264 12.40 7.60 2.72
N GLU A 265 13.38 7.85 1.84
CA GLU A 265 13.11 8.24 0.46
C GLU A 265 12.55 7.10 -0.39
N VAL A 266 11.90 7.51 -1.47
CA VAL A 266 11.33 6.63 -2.48
C VAL A 266 12.47 5.95 -3.24
N SER A 267 12.73 4.67 -2.96
CA SER A 267 13.58 3.86 -3.81
C SER A 267 13.00 3.79 -5.23
N ARG A 268 13.78 4.19 -6.22
CA ARG A 268 13.43 4.02 -7.64
C ARG A 268 13.69 2.57 -8.06
N CYS A 269 12.68 1.71 -7.86
CA CYS A 269 12.41 0.51 -8.67
C CYS A 269 10.90 0.34 -8.76
#